data_AF-A0A6G0ACJ4-F1
#
_entry.id   AF-A0A6G0ACJ4-F1
#
_cell.length_a   1.000
_cell.length_b   1.000
_cell.length_c   1.000
_cell.angle_alpha   90.00
_cell.angle_beta   90.00
_cell.angle_gamma   90.00
#
_symmetry.space_group_name_H-M   'P 1'
#
loop_
_entity.id
_entity.type
_entity.pdbx_description
1 polymer ?
#
loop_
_entity_poly.entity_id
_entity_poly.type
_entity_poly.pdbx_seq_one_letter_code
_entity_poly.pdbx_strand_id
1 'polypeptide(L)'
;MSIPFEIYDNTGGQKILYFGLDQTATNGIDFLLGESDLPPYPPTGAFDVRWILPENGFNGSFSSWLDYRNAPGFPYSGTVEHRFRYQSMLGTTEMYFKWNLPDEITGLVQDLINGTFINVPIAGSGTYQINNFEVFNQLKLFVYYNNIVADAANEGVLPSEFKLEQNYPNPFNPTTIISFQLPVSCVVTLTVYDVLGNEVAILINGEKPAGIYEVEFSSHSNESANGGQNLPAGRQGLSNHQGSALTSGIYFYQLRVNNSSKLSGQSFVQSKKMILLK
;
A
#
# COMPACT_ATOMS: atom_id res chain seq x y z
N MET A 1 4.32 -7.35 14.39
CA MET A 1 3.32 -8.29 13.81
C MET A 1 2.47 -7.55 12.80
N SER A 2 2.23 -8.12 11.62
CA SER A 2 1.41 -7.54 10.56
C SER A 2 0.33 -8.53 10.13
N ILE A 3 -0.91 -8.05 9.95
CA ILE A 3 -2.11 -8.86 9.79
C ILE A 3 -2.82 -8.41 8.52
N PRO A 4 -3.08 -9.31 7.56
CA PRO A 4 -3.74 -8.97 6.32
C PRO A 4 -5.25 -8.78 6.52
N PHE A 5 -5.78 -7.76 5.87
CA PHE A 5 -7.21 -7.47 5.74
C PHE A 5 -7.51 -7.15 4.28
N GLU A 6 -8.16 -8.10 3.59
CA GLU A 6 -8.39 -8.02 2.15
C GLU A 6 -9.76 -7.44 1.86
N ILE A 7 -9.84 -6.48 0.94
CA ILE A 7 -11.09 -5.96 0.39
C ILE A 7 -11.07 -6.27 -1.11
N TYR A 8 -12.18 -6.77 -1.64
CA TYR A 8 -12.30 -7.09 -3.05
C TYR A 8 -13.74 -6.98 -3.56
N ASP A 9 -13.88 -6.84 -4.87
CA ASP A 9 -15.16 -6.79 -5.57
C ASP A 9 -15.31 -7.96 -6.57
N ASN A 10 -16.52 -8.16 -7.06
CA ASN A 10 -16.82 -9.21 -8.04
C ASN A 10 -16.43 -8.87 -9.49
N THR A 11 -15.82 -7.72 -9.72
CA THR A 11 -15.31 -7.25 -11.02
C THR A 11 -13.79 -7.37 -11.15
N GLY A 12 -13.12 -7.89 -10.10
CA GLY A 12 -11.68 -8.14 -10.07
C GLY A 12 -10.84 -7.07 -9.38
N GLY A 13 -11.47 -6.03 -8.83
CA GLY A 13 -10.82 -5.10 -7.92
C GLY A 13 -10.48 -5.80 -6.60
N GLN A 14 -9.23 -5.71 -6.15
CA GLN A 14 -8.78 -6.30 -4.90
C GLN A 14 -7.59 -5.51 -4.32
N LYS A 15 -7.54 -5.40 -2.99
CA LYS A 15 -6.41 -4.83 -2.26
C LYS A 15 -6.33 -5.46 -0.88
N ILE A 16 -5.12 -5.82 -0.46
CA ILE A 16 -4.82 -6.25 0.90
C ILE A 16 -4.25 -5.05 1.65
N LEU A 17 -4.92 -4.68 2.73
CA LEU A 17 -4.41 -3.78 3.76
C LEU A 17 -3.68 -4.60 4.83
N TYR A 18 -2.71 -3.98 5.48
CA TYR A 18 -1.98 -4.59 6.59
C TYR A 18 -2.10 -3.74 7.83
N PHE A 19 -2.37 -4.36 8.97
CA PHE A 19 -2.41 -3.66 10.25
C PHE A 19 -1.66 -4.45 11.32
N GLY A 20 -1.34 -3.83 12.44
CA GLY A 20 -0.79 -4.58 13.55
C GLY A 20 -0.25 -3.72 14.69
N LEU A 21 0.74 -4.27 15.39
CA LEU A 21 1.34 -3.65 16.56
C LEU A 21 2.85 -3.57 16.43
N ASP A 22 3.38 -2.42 16.86
CA ASP A 22 4.80 -2.18 17.03
C ASP A 22 5.05 -1.27 18.25
N GLN A 23 6.19 -1.40 18.92
CA GLN A 23 6.52 -0.56 20.10
C GLN A 23 6.86 0.88 19.73
N THR A 24 7.28 1.11 18.49
CA THR A 24 7.71 2.40 17.95
C THR A 24 6.63 3.08 17.11
N ALA A 25 5.55 2.38 16.78
CA ALA A 25 4.43 2.93 16.01
C ALA A 25 3.78 4.12 16.72
N THR A 26 3.23 5.04 15.92
CA THR A 26 2.42 6.17 16.33
C THR A 26 0.97 5.97 15.87
N ASN A 27 0.16 7.02 15.87
CA ASN A 27 -1.15 7.01 15.20
C ASN A 27 -1.08 7.65 13.80
N GLY A 28 0.11 8.12 13.39
CA GLY A 28 0.37 8.83 12.13
C GLY A 28 0.98 7.90 11.09
N ILE A 29 1.82 8.47 10.21
CA ILE A 29 2.63 7.70 9.25
C ILE A 29 3.98 7.36 9.88
N ASP A 30 4.27 6.07 10.00
CA ASP A 30 5.52 5.54 10.53
C ASP A 30 6.43 5.00 9.42
N PHE A 31 7.28 5.87 8.86
CA PHE A 31 8.17 5.51 7.73
C PHE A 31 9.14 4.36 8.04
N LEU A 32 9.54 4.18 9.31
CA LEU A 32 10.42 3.08 9.73
C LEU A 32 9.70 1.72 9.69
N LEU A 33 8.37 1.72 9.72
CA LEU A 33 7.52 0.53 9.63
C LEU A 33 6.98 0.30 8.21
N GLY A 34 7.49 1.06 7.23
CA GLY A 34 7.09 0.94 5.83
C GLY A 34 5.78 1.65 5.50
N GLU A 35 5.25 2.47 6.40
CA GLU A 35 4.08 3.29 6.10
C GLU A 35 4.46 4.49 5.25
N SER A 36 3.56 4.86 4.34
CA SER A 36 3.67 6.06 3.53
C SER A 36 2.30 6.62 3.23
N ASP A 37 2.22 7.95 3.10
CA ASP A 37 1.00 8.62 2.67
C ASP A 37 0.76 8.41 1.16
N LEU A 38 -0.42 7.89 0.85
CA LEU A 38 -0.92 7.61 -0.49
C LEU A 38 -1.28 8.91 -1.23
N PRO A 39 -1.33 8.89 -2.57
CA PRO A 39 -1.73 10.05 -3.38
C PRO A 39 -3.19 10.42 -3.11
N PRO A 40 -3.76 11.46 -3.73
CA PRO A 40 -5.20 11.68 -3.69
C PRO A 40 -6.03 10.45 -4.11
N TYR A 41 -7.29 10.40 -3.67
CA TYR A 41 -8.22 9.35 -4.10
C TYR A 41 -8.39 9.37 -5.63
N PRO A 42 -8.48 8.19 -6.27
CA PRO A 42 -8.75 8.15 -7.70
C PRO A 42 -10.16 8.63 -8.04
N PRO A 43 -10.43 8.92 -9.33
CA PRO A 43 -11.77 9.19 -9.82
C PRO A 43 -12.74 8.04 -9.50
N THR A 44 -14.02 8.37 -9.38
CA THR A 44 -15.09 7.40 -9.12
C THR A 44 -15.13 6.30 -10.19
N GLY A 45 -15.40 5.06 -9.75
CA GLY A 45 -15.51 3.88 -10.61
C GLY A 45 -14.19 3.13 -10.81
N ALA A 46 -13.14 3.51 -10.09
CA ALA A 46 -11.89 2.77 -10.08
C ALA A 46 -11.61 2.23 -8.67
N PHE A 47 -11.17 0.98 -8.58
CA PHE A 47 -11.03 0.29 -7.30
C PHE A 47 -9.90 0.89 -6.44
N ASP A 48 -10.17 1.17 -5.18
CA ASP A 48 -9.20 1.71 -4.23
C ASP A 48 -9.58 1.38 -2.79
N VAL A 49 -8.60 1.12 -1.93
CA VAL A 49 -8.80 0.74 -0.52
C VAL A 49 -7.63 1.24 0.30
N ARG A 50 -7.89 1.86 1.46
CA ARG A 50 -6.86 2.49 2.30
C ARG A 50 -7.25 2.51 3.79
N TRP A 51 -6.24 2.46 4.66
CA TRP A 51 -6.34 2.99 6.02
C TRP A 51 -6.38 4.53 5.98
N ILE A 52 -7.05 5.13 6.97
CA ILE A 52 -7.15 6.57 7.18
C ILE A 52 -6.47 6.93 8.50
N LEU A 53 -5.49 7.84 8.44
CA LEU A 53 -4.59 8.18 9.54
C LEU A 53 -4.55 9.72 9.77
N PRO A 54 -4.49 10.22 11.02
CA PRO A 54 -4.89 9.61 12.29
C PRO A 54 -6.42 9.67 12.52
N GLU A 55 -6.93 8.95 13.52
CA GLU A 55 -8.37 8.68 13.76
C GLU A 55 -9.21 9.85 14.33
N ASN A 56 -8.98 11.07 13.88
CA ASN A 56 -9.80 12.22 14.27
C ASN A 56 -11.09 12.30 13.43
N GLY A 57 -11.95 11.28 13.50
CA GLY A 57 -13.29 11.34 12.88
C GLY A 57 -13.31 11.19 11.36
N PHE A 58 -12.38 10.44 10.76
CA PHE A 58 -12.10 10.44 9.29
C PHE A 58 -11.58 11.77 8.74
N ASN A 59 -11.28 12.77 9.59
CA ASN A 59 -10.54 13.97 9.18
C ASN A 59 -9.01 13.73 9.12
N GLY A 60 -8.59 12.46 9.04
CA GLY A 60 -7.20 12.10 8.83
C GLY A 60 -6.69 12.75 7.54
N SER A 61 -5.53 13.41 7.61
CA SER A 61 -4.90 14.04 6.45
C SER A 61 -4.11 13.03 5.61
N PHE A 62 -3.93 11.81 6.12
CA PHE A 62 -3.10 10.78 5.52
C PHE A 62 -3.89 9.51 5.26
N SER A 63 -3.44 8.75 4.27
CA SER A 63 -3.94 7.41 4.01
C SER A 63 -2.81 6.46 3.67
N SER A 64 -2.90 5.20 4.06
CA SER A 64 -1.85 4.20 3.80
C SER A 64 -2.43 2.81 3.57
N TRP A 65 -1.61 1.88 3.07
CA TRP A 65 -1.97 0.46 3.02
C TRP A 65 -1.48 -0.31 4.25
N LEU A 66 -0.67 0.34 5.08
CA LEU A 66 -0.15 -0.19 6.34
C LEU A 66 -0.61 0.74 7.48
N ASP A 67 -1.02 0.17 8.61
CA ASP A 67 -1.36 0.91 9.83
C ASP A 67 -0.96 0.09 11.06
N TYR A 68 0.22 0.35 11.60
CA TYR A 68 0.71 -0.20 12.85
C TYR A 68 0.37 0.74 14.00
N ARG A 69 -0.01 0.17 15.14
CA ARG A 69 -0.36 0.94 16.34
C ARG A 69 0.53 0.60 17.51
N ASN A 70 0.71 1.60 18.36
CA ASN A 70 1.63 1.49 19.48
C ASN A 70 1.20 0.37 20.45
N ALA A 71 2.07 -0.61 20.66
CA ALA A 71 2.01 -1.51 21.81
C ALA A 71 3.17 -1.15 22.75
N PRO A 72 2.92 -0.51 23.91
CA PRO A 72 3.99 0.03 24.76
C PRO A 72 4.89 -1.06 25.37
N GLY A 73 4.44 -2.31 25.36
CA GLY A 73 5.19 -3.46 25.82
C GLY A 73 4.50 -4.75 25.41
N PHE A 74 5.29 -5.82 25.33
CA PHE A 74 4.78 -7.17 25.13
C PHE A 74 5.06 -8.02 26.38
N PRO A 75 4.15 -8.95 26.75
CA PRO A 75 2.88 -9.24 26.09
C PRO A 75 1.89 -8.06 26.17
N TYR A 76 1.09 -7.89 25.11
CA TYR A 76 0.11 -6.82 24.99
C TYR A 76 -1.31 -7.39 25.03
N SER A 77 -2.18 -6.74 25.80
CA SER A 77 -3.62 -6.94 25.74
C SER A 77 -4.27 -5.57 25.66
N GLY A 78 -5.21 -5.40 24.74
CA GLY A 78 -5.85 -4.11 24.53
C GLY A 78 -6.70 -4.08 23.27
N THR A 79 -7.33 -2.92 23.08
CA THR A 79 -8.15 -2.65 21.91
C THR A 79 -7.51 -1.55 21.09
N VAL A 80 -7.43 -1.76 19.79
CA VAL A 80 -6.99 -0.76 18.82
C VAL A 80 -8.10 -0.51 17.83
N GLU A 81 -8.34 0.75 17.51
CA GLU A 81 -9.20 1.13 16.38
C GLU A 81 -8.31 1.35 15.15
N HIS A 82 -8.82 0.90 14.01
CA HIS A 82 -8.37 1.26 12.69
C HIS A 82 -9.56 1.80 11.89
N ARG A 83 -9.29 2.63 10.89
CA ARG A 83 -10.32 3.17 9.99
C ARG A 83 -9.93 2.92 8.56
N PHE A 84 -10.81 2.28 7.80
CA PHE A 84 -10.59 2.07 6.38
C PHE A 84 -11.69 2.69 5.55
N ARG A 85 -11.31 3.06 4.34
CA ARG A 85 -12.20 3.55 3.30
C ARG A 85 -11.90 2.80 2.02
N TYR A 86 -12.93 2.57 1.22
CA TYR A 86 -12.81 1.91 -0.08
C TYR A 86 -13.64 2.59 -1.17
N GLN A 87 -13.35 2.25 -2.41
CA GLN A 87 -14.11 2.59 -3.60
C GLN A 87 -14.20 1.36 -4.51
N SER A 88 -15.39 1.10 -5.04
CA SER A 88 -15.67 0.01 -5.98
C SER A 88 -15.19 0.33 -7.41
N MET A 89 -15.06 -0.71 -8.22
CA MET A 89 -14.91 -0.54 -9.67
C MET A 89 -16.28 -0.28 -10.33
N LEU A 90 -16.29 0.37 -11.50
CA LEU A 90 -17.50 0.56 -12.27
C LEU A 90 -18.11 -0.80 -12.65
N GLY A 91 -19.38 -0.99 -12.30
CA GLY A 91 -20.11 -2.24 -12.56
C GLY A 91 -20.01 -3.28 -11.45
N THR A 92 -19.32 -2.99 -10.35
CA THR A 92 -19.37 -3.81 -9.14
C THR A 92 -20.81 -3.98 -8.67
N THR A 93 -21.22 -5.21 -8.38
CA THR A 93 -22.51 -5.52 -7.75
C THR A 93 -22.34 -6.14 -6.37
N GLU A 94 -21.16 -6.64 -6.06
CA GLU A 94 -20.84 -7.26 -4.78
C GLU A 94 -19.44 -6.86 -4.33
N MET A 95 -19.32 -6.51 -3.06
CA MET A 95 -18.07 -6.13 -2.43
C MET A 95 -17.92 -6.90 -1.13
N TYR A 96 -16.69 -7.28 -0.81
CA TYR A 96 -16.38 -8.17 0.30
C TYR A 96 -15.18 -7.64 1.09
N PHE A 97 -15.15 -7.94 2.37
CA PHE A 97 -13.90 -7.99 3.11
C PHE A 97 -13.62 -9.41 3.60
N LYS A 98 -12.34 -9.76 3.69
CA LYS A 98 -11.83 -11.06 4.11
C LYS A 98 -10.69 -10.88 5.09
N TRP A 99 -10.69 -11.71 6.12
CA TRP A 99 -9.70 -11.67 7.19
C TRP A 99 -9.13 -13.06 7.45
N ASN A 100 -7.94 -13.06 8.06
CA ASN A 100 -7.31 -14.24 8.63
C ASN A 100 -6.53 -13.80 9.88
N LEU A 101 -7.17 -13.94 11.04
CA LEU A 101 -6.67 -13.51 12.33
C LEU A 101 -6.09 -14.70 13.11
N PRO A 102 -4.94 -14.52 13.80
CA PRO A 102 -4.45 -15.44 14.82
C PRO A 102 -5.45 -15.65 15.97
N ASP A 103 -5.30 -16.73 16.74
CA ASP A 103 -6.21 -17.10 17.82
C ASP A 103 -6.22 -16.07 18.98
N GLU A 104 -5.12 -15.35 19.18
CA GLU A 104 -4.97 -14.29 20.18
C GLU A 104 -5.68 -12.99 19.79
N ILE A 105 -6.25 -12.92 18.58
CA ILE A 105 -6.78 -11.70 17.98
C ILE A 105 -8.22 -11.92 17.51
N THR A 106 -9.08 -11.03 17.97
CA THR A 106 -10.44 -10.90 17.44
C THR A 106 -10.70 -9.47 17.04
N GLY A 107 -11.84 -9.19 16.43
CA GLY A 107 -12.19 -7.83 16.07
C GLY A 107 -13.66 -7.63 15.82
N LEU A 108 -14.00 -6.39 15.48
CA LEU A 108 -15.35 -5.95 15.18
C LEU A 108 -15.30 -4.88 14.09
N VAL A 109 -15.86 -5.18 12.92
CA VAL A 109 -16.04 -4.20 11.85
C VAL A 109 -17.37 -3.49 12.06
N GLN A 110 -17.33 -2.15 12.12
CA GLN A 110 -18.51 -1.32 12.37
C GLN A 110 -18.67 -0.19 11.37
N ASP A 111 -19.92 0.18 11.11
CA ASP A 111 -20.25 1.46 10.47
C ASP A 111 -19.97 2.67 11.40
N LEU A 112 -20.08 3.88 10.84
CA LEU A 112 -19.78 5.13 11.54
C LEU A 112 -20.80 5.52 12.61
N ILE A 113 -21.99 4.90 12.63
CA ILE A 113 -23.02 5.09 13.65
C ILE A 113 -23.05 3.90 14.63
N ASN A 114 -21.86 3.38 14.97
CA ASN A 114 -21.59 2.42 16.05
C ASN A 114 -22.31 1.07 15.89
N GLY A 115 -22.35 0.56 14.67
CA GLY A 115 -22.81 -0.80 14.42
C GLY A 115 -24.31 -0.93 14.21
N THR A 116 -24.99 0.16 13.83
CA THR A 116 -26.44 0.11 13.55
C THR A 116 -26.75 -0.65 12.27
N PHE A 117 -25.85 -0.58 11.27
CA PHE A 117 -26.05 -1.21 9.95
C PHE A 117 -25.03 -2.31 9.66
N ILE A 118 -23.79 -2.14 10.11
CA ILE A 118 -22.70 -3.11 9.94
C ILE A 118 -22.07 -3.29 11.31
N ASN A 119 -22.16 -4.49 11.87
CA ASN A 119 -21.57 -4.84 13.16
C ASN A 119 -21.10 -6.30 13.12
N VAL A 120 -19.95 -6.52 12.50
CA VAL A 120 -19.48 -7.86 12.11
C VAL A 120 -18.33 -8.27 13.02
N PRO A 121 -18.53 -9.23 13.94
CA PRO A 121 -17.44 -9.79 14.70
C PRO A 121 -16.54 -10.61 13.78
N ILE A 122 -15.23 -10.43 13.90
CA ILE A 122 -14.22 -11.16 13.13
C ILE A 122 -13.30 -11.92 14.08
N ALA A 123 -13.07 -13.20 13.77
CA ALA A 123 -12.16 -14.09 14.47
C ALA A 123 -11.74 -15.21 13.50
N GLY A 124 -10.58 -15.83 13.73
CA GLY A 124 -10.04 -16.84 12.82
C GLY A 124 -10.00 -16.34 11.38
N SER A 125 -10.44 -17.14 10.42
CA SER A 125 -10.58 -16.72 9.02
C SER A 125 -12.04 -16.59 8.62
N GLY A 126 -12.33 -15.64 7.72
CA GLY A 126 -13.68 -15.45 7.21
C GLY A 126 -13.78 -14.38 6.14
N THR A 127 -14.98 -14.29 5.57
CA THR A 127 -15.35 -13.32 4.55
C THR A 127 -16.73 -12.76 4.87
N TYR A 128 -16.96 -11.50 4.55
CA TYR A 128 -18.25 -10.84 4.70
C TYR A 128 -18.59 -10.01 3.46
N GLN A 129 -19.81 -10.17 2.95
CA GLN A 129 -20.35 -9.35 1.87
C GLN A 129 -20.91 -8.04 2.43
N ILE A 130 -20.45 -6.91 1.90
CA ILE A 130 -20.86 -5.59 2.34
C ILE A 130 -22.15 -5.18 1.60
N ASN A 131 -23.27 -5.27 2.31
CA ASN A 131 -24.56 -4.77 1.80
C ASN A 131 -24.50 -3.25 1.65
N ASN A 132 -25.04 -2.70 0.55
CA ASN A 132 -25.02 -1.26 0.24
C ASN A 132 -23.60 -0.67 0.33
N PHE A 133 -22.62 -1.35 -0.26
CA PHE A 133 -21.19 -1.00 -0.16
C PHE A 133 -20.88 0.44 -0.61
N GLU A 134 -21.65 1.03 -1.53
CA GLU A 134 -21.51 2.43 -1.94
C GLU A 134 -21.84 3.43 -0.82
N VAL A 135 -22.79 3.08 0.05
CA VAL A 135 -23.19 3.91 1.20
C VAL A 135 -22.24 3.68 2.37
N PHE A 136 -21.84 2.43 2.61
CA PHE A 136 -20.99 2.06 3.75
C PHE A 136 -19.51 1.96 3.38
N ASN A 137 -19.02 2.89 2.56
CA ASN A 137 -17.65 2.90 2.04
C ASN A 137 -16.57 3.37 3.03
N GLN A 138 -16.96 3.66 4.27
CA GLN A 138 -16.10 4.03 5.39
C GLN A 138 -16.50 3.23 6.62
N LEU A 139 -15.56 2.47 7.18
CA LEU A 139 -15.80 1.55 8.29
C LEU A 139 -14.69 1.65 9.34
N LYS A 140 -15.07 1.37 10.58
CA LYS A 140 -14.16 1.18 11.71
C LYS A 140 -13.85 -0.31 11.86
N LEU A 141 -12.60 -0.62 12.16
CA LEU A 141 -12.17 -1.95 12.58
C LEU A 141 -11.62 -1.83 14.00
N PHE A 142 -12.34 -2.39 14.97
CA PHE A 142 -11.80 -2.60 16.31
C PHE A 142 -11.07 -3.94 16.33
N VAL A 143 -9.85 -3.95 16.84
CA VAL A 143 -9.03 -5.15 17.00
C VAL A 143 -8.78 -5.35 18.49
N TYR A 144 -9.12 -6.54 18.98
CA TYR A 144 -8.94 -6.95 20.36
C TYR A 144 -7.77 -7.93 20.43
N TYR A 145 -6.70 -7.50 21.08
CA TYR A 145 -5.52 -8.32 21.33
C TYR A 145 -5.60 -8.92 22.72
N ASN A 146 -5.37 -10.23 22.83
CA ASN A 146 -5.34 -10.95 24.09
C ASN A 146 -3.99 -11.64 24.29
N ASN A 147 -3.15 -11.05 25.14
CA ASN A 147 -1.85 -11.59 25.53
C ASN A 147 -0.94 -11.88 24.33
N ILE A 148 -0.98 -11.00 23.32
CA ILE A 148 -0.11 -11.13 22.15
C ILE A 148 1.33 -10.91 22.59
N VAL A 149 2.22 -11.82 22.25
CA VAL A 149 3.64 -11.69 22.58
C VAL A 149 4.38 -10.96 21.46
N ALA A 150 5.52 -10.36 21.78
CA ALA A 150 6.43 -9.88 20.76
C ALA A 150 6.86 -11.11 19.96
N ASP A 151 6.38 -11.21 18.74
CA ASP A 151 6.88 -12.24 17.85
C ASP A 151 8.33 -11.90 17.55
N ALA A 152 9.25 -12.71 18.09
CA ALA A 152 10.69 -12.56 17.89
C ALA A 152 11.10 -12.73 16.41
N ALA A 153 10.15 -13.06 15.52
CA ALA A 153 10.35 -13.27 14.09
C ALA A 153 9.41 -12.46 13.16
N ASN A 154 8.54 -11.56 13.65
CA ASN A 154 7.65 -10.78 12.78
C ASN A 154 8.02 -9.29 12.75
N GLU A 155 9.16 -9.01 12.11
CA GLU A 155 9.26 -7.81 11.27
C GLU A 155 8.08 -7.88 10.28
N GLY A 156 7.23 -6.85 10.27
CA GLY A 156 5.88 -6.92 9.69
C GLY A 156 5.85 -7.59 8.32
N VAL A 157 4.95 -8.58 8.15
CA VAL A 157 4.73 -9.45 6.96
C VAL A 157 5.49 -8.91 5.76
N LEU A 158 6.76 -9.31 5.71
CA LEU A 158 7.56 -9.05 4.54
C LEU A 158 6.88 -9.80 3.40
N PRO A 159 6.71 -9.16 2.23
CA PRO A 159 6.11 -9.84 1.09
C PRO A 159 6.84 -11.17 0.85
N SER A 160 6.12 -12.22 0.45
CA SER A 160 6.74 -13.55 0.29
C SER A 160 7.49 -13.72 -1.03
N GLU A 161 7.29 -12.81 -1.98
CA GLU A 161 7.85 -12.87 -3.33
C GLU A 161 8.17 -11.47 -3.86
N PHE A 162 9.07 -11.40 -4.85
CA PHE A 162 9.27 -10.19 -5.64
C PHE A 162 8.07 -9.98 -6.57
N LYS A 163 7.50 -8.77 -6.61
CA LYS A 163 6.40 -8.45 -7.51
C LYS A 163 6.41 -6.98 -7.91
N LEU A 164 6.19 -6.71 -9.19
CA LEU A 164 5.93 -5.38 -9.75
C LEU A 164 4.44 -5.30 -10.13
N GLU A 165 3.72 -4.38 -9.50
CA GLU A 165 2.30 -4.17 -9.74
C GLU A 165 2.04 -3.32 -10.98
N GLN A 166 0.80 -3.39 -11.47
CA GLN A 166 0.35 -2.48 -12.51
C GLN A 166 0.25 -1.06 -11.93
N ASN A 167 0.86 -0.10 -12.62
CA ASN A 167 0.80 1.30 -12.26
C ASN A 167 -0.65 1.79 -12.25
N TYR A 168 -0.95 2.69 -11.31
CA TYR A 168 -2.29 3.20 -11.13
C TYR A 168 -2.29 4.70 -10.83
N PRO A 169 -3.11 5.51 -11.52
CA PRO A 169 -4.01 5.13 -12.62
C PRO A 169 -3.25 4.70 -13.89
N ASN A 170 -3.88 3.88 -14.75
CA ASN A 170 -3.42 3.58 -16.10
C ASN A 170 -4.62 3.41 -17.04
N PRO A 171 -4.81 4.24 -18.09
CA PRO A 171 -3.95 5.34 -18.51
C PRO A 171 -3.81 6.44 -17.45
N PHE A 172 -2.70 7.18 -17.47
CA PHE A 172 -2.40 8.22 -16.48
C PHE A 172 -2.27 9.61 -17.12
N ASN A 173 -2.57 10.65 -16.33
CA ASN A 173 -2.40 12.06 -16.68
C ASN A 173 -2.36 12.96 -15.42
N PRO A 174 -1.27 13.70 -15.14
CA PRO A 174 0.09 13.48 -15.60
C PRO A 174 0.88 12.53 -14.70
N THR A 175 0.31 12.10 -13.58
CA THR A 175 0.98 11.28 -12.56
C THR A 175 0.37 9.90 -12.45
N THR A 176 1.20 8.92 -12.09
CA THR A 176 0.82 7.54 -11.76
C THR A 176 1.69 7.03 -10.62
N ILE A 177 1.26 5.99 -9.94
CA ILE A 177 2.06 5.29 -8.95
C ILE A 177 2.44 3.92 -9.45
N ILE A 178 3.71 3.58 -9.28
CA ILE A 178 4.26 2.25 -9.54
C ILE A 178 4.56 1.61 -8.19
N SER A 179 3.83 0.54 -7.86
CA SER A 179 4.04 -0.23 -6.62
C SER A 179 4.83 -1.51 -6.89
N PHE A 180 5.69 -1.89 -5.96
CA PHE A 180 6.40 -3.16 -6.00
C PHE A 180 6.73 -3.65 -4.59
N GLN A 181 7.07 -4.93 -4.46
CA GLN A 181 7.35 -5.55 -3.16
C GLN A 181 8.65 -6.36 -3.22
N LEU A 182 9.40 -6.33 -2.12
CA LEU A 182 10.70 -6.98 -1.96
C LEU A 182 10.66 -7.92 -0.74
N PRO A 183 10.79 -9.24 -0.92
CA PRO A 183 10.75 -10.21 0.19
C PRO A 183 11.99 -10.16 1.08
N VAL A 184 13.08 -9.59 0.57
CA VAL A 184 14.38 -9.50 1.23
C VAL A 184 15.05 -8.18 0.87
N SER A 185 15.92 -7.70 1.75
CA SER A 185 16.78 -6.55 1.45
C SER A 185 17.67 -6.83 0.24
N CYS A 186 17.64 -5.95 -0.75
CA CYS A 186 18.35 -6.15 -2.02
C CYS A 186 18.63 -4.82 -2.76
N VAL A 187 19.55 -4.88 -3.73
CA VAL A 187 19.80 -3.77 -4.65
C VAL A 187 18.79 -3.82 -5.77
N VAL A 188 17.99 -2.75 -5.89
CA VAL A 188 16.91 -2.65 -6.86
C VAL A 188 17.09 -1.47 -7.79
N THR A 189 16.65 -1.66 -9.03
CA THR A 189 16.53 -0.59 -10.03
C THR A 189 15.12 -0.61 -10.60
N LEU A 190 14.44 0.53 -10.56
CA LEU A 190 13.15 0.74 -11.22
C LEU A 190 13.35 1.77 -12.33
N THR A 191 13.19 1.36 -13.58
CA THR A 191 13.48 2.21 -14.75
C THR A 191 12.28 2.30 -15.68
N VAL A 192 12.01 3.49 -16.21
CA VAL A 192 11.02 3.77 -17.24
C VAL A 192 11.68 3.85 -18.60
N TYR A 193 11.07 3.21 -19.60
CA TYR A 193 11.51 3.16 -20.99
C TYR A 193 10.43 3.65 -21.95
N ASP A 194 10.85 4.23 -23.07
CA ASP A 194 9.97 4.46 -24.22
C ASP A 194 9.74 3.17 -25.03
N VAL A 195 8.93 3.25 -26.09
CA VAL A 195 8.64 2.10 -26.98
C VAL A 195 9.84 1.59 -27.77
N LEU A 196 10.91 2.38 -27.89
CA LEU A 196 12.14 2.01 -28.56
C LEU A 196 13.15 1.38 -27.58
N GLY A 197 12.83 1.36 -26.28
CA GLY A 197 13.69 0.85 -25.22
C GLY A 197 14.71 1.88 -24.72
N ASN A 198 14.57 3.15 -25.08
CA ASN A 198 15.41 4.20 -24.51
C ASN A 198 14.99 4.46 -23.07
N GLU A 199 15.97 4.64 -22.19
CA GLU A 199 15.73 5.02 -20.80
C GLU A 199 15.18 6.46 -20.75
N VAL A 200 14.03 6.60 -20.10
CA VAL A 200 13.34 7.89 -19.92
C VAL A 200 13.61 8.44 -18.51
N ALA A 201 13.55 7.57 -17.50
CA ALA A 201 13.80 7.93 -16.11
C ALA A 201 14.23 6.70 -15.29
N ILE A 202 15.10 6.92 -14.31
CA ILE A 202 15.38 5.95 -13.25
C ILE A 202 14.66 6.42 -11.99
N LEU A 203 13.69 5.62 -11.55
CA LEU A 203 12.81 5.91 -10.41
C LEU A 203 13.37 5.36 -9.09
N ILE A 204 14.19 4.33 -9.12
CA ILE A 204 14.96 3.86 -7.97
C ILE A 204 16.27 3.30 -8.48
N ASN A 205 17.35 3.55 -7.76
CA ASN A 205 18.62 2.88 -7.96
C ASN A 205 19.39 2.78 -6.63
N GLY A 206 19.34 1.62 -5.98
CA GLY A 206 20.07 1.40 -4.73
C GLY A 206 19.54 0.26 -3.89
N GLU A 207 20.12 0.10 -2.70
CA GLU A 207 19.69 -0.88 -1.72
C GLU A 207 18.39 -0.45 -1.04
N LYS A 208 17.44 -1.39 -0.96
CA LYS A 208 16.16 -1.24 -0.25
C LYS A 208 15.98 -2.42 0.70
N PRO A 209 15.46 -2.21 1.92
CA PRO A 209 15.11 -3.32 2.80
C PRO A 209 13.99 -4.19 2.20
N ALA A 210 13.66 -5.29 2.88
CA ALA A 210 12.44 -6.01 2.56
C ALA A 210 11.23 -5.12 2.88
N GLY A 211 10.18 -5.17 2.05
CA GLY A 211 8.98 -4.36 2.23
C GLY A 211 8.21 -4.09 0.94
N ILE A 212 7.13 -3.33 1.05
CA ILE A 212 6.30 -2.86 -0.06
C ILE A 212 6.66 -1.40 -0.32
N TYR A 213 6.78 -1.03 -1.60
CA TYR A 213 7.25 0.28 -2.04
C TYR A 213 6.33 0.85 -3.10
N GLU A 214 6.23 2.17 -3.08
CA GLU A 214 5.50 2.96 -4.06
C GLU A 214 6.38 4.08 -4.58
N VAL A 215 6.31 4.35 -5.89
CA VAL A 215 7.00 5.47 -6.50
C VAL A 215 6.04 6.22 -7.41
N GLU A 216 5.88 7.51 -7.14
CA GLU A 216 5.18 8.42 -8.04
C GLU A 216 6.04 8.69 -9.29
N PHE A 217 5.42 8.57 -10.46
CA PHE A 217 6.00 8.95 -11.74
C PHE A 217 5.15 10.03 -12.39
N SER A 218 5.79 11.12 -12.85
CA SER A 218 5.13 12.25 -13.50
C SER A 218 5.65 12.43 -14.93
N SER A 219 4.74 12.75 -15.86
CA SER A 219 5.11 13.13 -17.22
C SER A 219 5.72 14.54 -17.34
N HIS A 220 5.69 15.33 -16.26
CA HIS A 220 6.26 16.69 -16.21
C HIS A 220 7.71 16.65 -15.71
N SER A 221 8.56 17.51 -16.27
CA SER A 221 9.92 17.72 -15.79
C SER A 221 9.89 18.51 -14.47
N ASN A 222 10.14 17.84 -13.36
CA ASN A 222 10.53 18.55 -12.13
C ASN A 222 12.04 18.79 -12.21
N GLU A 223 12.45 19.99 -12.62
CA GLU A 223 13.82 20.45 -12.40
C GLU A 223 14.03 20.65 -10.89
N SER A 224 14.67 19.68 -10.24
CA SER A 224 15.42 19.95 -9.01
C SER A 224 16.66 19.07 -8.97
N ALA A 225 17.71 19.58 -9.59
CA ALA A 225 19.07 19.14 -9.36
C ALA A 225 19.54 19.69 -8.01
N ASN A 226 19.56 18.86 -6.99
CA ASN A 226 20.59 18.75 -5.92
C ASN A 226 20.07 17.79 -4.85
N GLY A 227 20.93 16.83 -4.47
CA GLY A 227 20.55 15.63 -3.72
C GLY A 227 19.61 15.86 -2.54
N GLY A 228 18.49 15.13 -2.53
CA GLY A 228 17.60 15.01 -1.39
C GLY A 228 18.23 14.16 -0.29
N GLN A 229 19.22 14.70 0.41
CA GLN A 229 19.36 14.39 1.83
C GLN A 229 18.24 15.15 2.55
N ASN A 230 17.39 14.41 3.25
CA ASN A 230 16.21 14.85 4.02
C ASN A 230 14.91 15.06 3.23
N LEU A 231 14.44 14.00 2.57
CA LEU A 231 13.00 13.72 2.45
C LEU A 231 12.74 12.37 3.15
N PRO A 232 11.68 12.25 3.99
CA PRO A 232 11.36 10.97 4.64
C PRO A 232 11.14 9.88 3.58
N ALA A 233 11.53 8.65 3.93
CA ALA A 233 11.54 7.50 3.03
C ALA A 233 10.13 7.21 2.48
N GLY A 234 9.78 7.79 1.32
CA GLY A 234 8.45 7.65 0.73
C GLY A 234 8.12 8.66 -0.37
N ARG A 235 8.84 9.78 -0.49
CA ARG A 235 8.71 10.69 -1.64
C ARG A 235 10.08 11.12 -2.16
N GLN A 236 10.66 10.32 -3.04
CA GLN A 236 11.77 10.76 -3.89
C GLN A 236 11.18 11.24 -5.22
N GLY A 237 11.05 12.55 -5.39
CA GLY A 237 10.77 13.14 -6.70
C GLY A 237 11.99 12.96 -7.60
N LEU A 238 11.79 12.41 -8.80
CA LEU A 238 12.89 12.05 -9.69
C LEU A 238 12.76 12.74 -11.05
N SER A 239 13.91 13.24 -11.51
CA SER A 239 14.09 14.05 -12.70
C SER A 239 14.16 13.17 -13.96
N ASN A 240 13.47 13.58 -15.02
CA ASN A 240 13.71 13.07 -16.37
C ASN A 240 15.14 13.44 -16.81
N HIS A 241 15.88 12.50 -17.39
CA HIS A 241 17.22 12.78 -17.95
C HIS A 241 17.17 13.68 -19.21
N GLN A 242 15.98 13.91 -19.76
CA GLN A 242 15.71 14.77 -20.90
C GLN A 242 14.75 15.86 -20.41
N GLY A 243 15.16 17.13 -20.40
CA GLY A 243 14.40 18.27 -19.87
C GLY A 243 13.12 18.66 -20.64
N SER A 244 12.38 17.68 -21.16
CA SER A 244 11.12 17.85 -21.88
C SER A 244 10.02 16.98 -21.28
N ALA A 245 8.80 17.51 -21.22
CA ALA A 245 7.63 16.77 -20.79
C ALA A 245 7.37 15.59 -21.75
N LEU A 246 7.07 14.41 -21.19
CA LEU A 246 6.84 13.19 -21.97
C LEU A 246 5.63 13.36 -22.89
N THR A 247 5.67 12.76 -24.08
CA THR A 247 4.56 12.77 -25.04
C THR A 247 3.51 11.73 -24.69
N SER A 248 2.23 11.97 -25.02
CA SER A 248 1.21 10.91 -24.94
C SER A 248 1.68 9.68 -25.71
N GLY A 249 1.50 8.49 -25.14
CA GLY A 249 2.04 7.28 -25.73
C GLY A 249 2.14 6.11 -24.77
N ILE A 250 2.74 5.04 -25.26
CA ILE A 250 3.00 3.83 -24.48
C ILE A 250 4.41 3.94 -23.91
N TYR A 251 4.54 3.57 -22.64
CA TYR A 251 5.81 3.45 -21.94
C TYR A 251 5.87 2.10 -21.24
N PHE A 252 7.08 1.67 -20.90
CA PHE A 252 7.31 0.48 -20.10
C PHE A 252 8.04 0.86 -18.83
N TYR A 253 7.81 0.15 -17.74
CA TYR A 253 8.64 0.24 -16.55
C TYR A 253 9.10 -1.14 -16.14
N GLN A 254 10.34 -1.24 -15.67
CA GLN A 254 10.99 -2.49 -15.31
C GLN A 254 11.55 -2.39 -13.90
N LEU A 255 11.18 -3.36 -13.07
CA LEU A 255 11.86 -3.62 -11.80
C LEU A 255 12.92 -4.68 -12.04
N ARG A 256 14.16 -4.38 -11.67
CA ARG A 256 15.29 -5.31 -11.68
C ARG A 256 15.87 -5.40 -10.27
N VAL A 257 16.12 -6.63 -9.82
CA VAL A 257 16.81 -6.93 -8.58
C VAL A 257 18.07 -7.69 -8.90
N ASN A 258 19.21 -7.12 -8.52
CA ASN A 258 20.53 -7.72 -8.73
C ASN A 258 21.07 -8.20 -7.38
N ASN A 259 21.25 -9.51 -7.22
CA ASN A 259 22.00 -10.17 -6.14
C ASN A 259 21.46 -9.91 -4.70
N SER A 260 20.68 -10.85 -4.16
CA SER A 260 20.19 -10.83 -2.77
C SER A 260 21.22 -11.47 -1.82
N SER A 261 21.72 -10.71 -0.84
CA SER A 261 22.79 -11.14 0.06
C SER A 261 22.37 -12.16 1.14
N LYS A 262 21.08 -12.48 1.29
CA LYS A 262 20.59 -13.38 2.36
C LYS A 262 19.75 -14.58 1.93
N LEU A 263 19.35 -14.72 0.66
CA LEU A 263 18.64 -15.90 0.15
C LEU A 263 19.01 -16.11 -1.33
N SER A 264 19.94 -17.04 -1.58
CA SER A 264 20.15 -17.76 -2.85
C SER A 264 20.00 -16.97 -4.15
N GLY A 265 20.92 -16.07 -4.50
CA GLY A 265 21.24 -15.73 -5.91
C GLY A 265 20.07 -15.43 -6.88
N GLN A 266 18.89 -15.05 -6.40
CA GLN A 266 17.70 -14.87 -7.23
C GLN A 266 17.79 -13.49 -7.89
N SER A 267 18.05 -13.48 -9.19
CA SER A 267 17.83 -12.30 -10.03
C SER A 267 16.35 -12.23 -10.38
N PHE A 268 15.71 -11.08 -10.15
CA PHE A 268 14.33 -10.83 -10.53
C PHE A 268 14.26 -9.70 -11.56
N VAL A 269 13.50 -9.91 -12.63
CA VAL A 269 13.21 -8.87 -13.61
C VAL A 269 11.74 -8.99 -14.00
N GLN A 270 10.97 -7.92 -13.83
CA GLN A 270 9.60 -7.83 -14.32
C GLN A 270 9.39 -6.49 -15.01
N SER A 271 8.69 -6.52 -16.14
CA SER A 271 8.29 -5.33 -16.89
C SER A 271 6.79 -5.25 -17.02
N LYS A 272 6.27 -4.03 -17.02
CA LYS A 272 4.87 -3.72 -17.20
C LYS A 272 4.73 -2.53 -18.16
N LYS A 273 3.56 -2.42 -18.77
CA LYS A 273 3.21 -1.37 -19.73
C LYS A 273 2.36 -0.30 -19.04
N MET A 274 2.61 0.96 -19.34
CA MET A 274 1.74 2.09 -18.98
C MET A 274 1.41 2.95 -20.20
N ILE A 275 0.32 3.69 -20.12
CA ILE A 275 -0.20 4.56 -21.18
C ILE A 275 -0.33 5.96 -20.60
N LEU A 276 0.41 6.91 -21.17
CA LEU A 276 0.27 8.34 -20.88
C LEU A 276 -0.74 8.95 -21.86
N LEU A 277 -1.76 9.62 -21.34
CA LEU A 277 -2.69 10.43 -22.12
C LEU A 277 -2.58 11.88 -21.64
N LYS A 278 -2.30 12.82 -22.54
CA LYS A 278 -2.45 14.26 -22.27
C LYS A 278 -3.84 14.73 -22.62
#